data_AF-A0A6V8DUP6-F1
#
_entry.id   AF-A0A6V8DUP6-F1
#
_cell.length_a   1.000
_cell.length_b   1.000
_cell.length_c   1.000
_cell.angle_alpha   90.00
_cell.angle_beta   90.00
_cell.angle_gamma   90.00
#
_symmetry.space_group_name_H-M   'P 1'
#
loop_
_entity.id
_entity.type
_entity.pdbx_description
1 polymer ?
#
loop_
_entity_poly.entity_id
_entity_poly.type
_entity_poly.pdbx_seq_one_letter_code
_entity_poly.pdbx_strand_id
1 'polypeptide(L)'
;GMDIVPMHALTISGTGTVLPLDVLGSGGRIRKDSGEDVGPTQVAAGEPCILDMRSMDKSSEGWFEGTISKILDRTGLDVRTEVIPLAPMTVATIGGIPVDGHGRAVFESGKMWYTGLYAAGRSAYTGMHGNSPLPGNLMLEDIVTGATAGKNAAEWAANSHFGGSTRMEEELTAAQSRVESLFSSEGSPVGHVAKALSSAMRIIDGNNDQSSLAVVQASINELSNSGIRVTDPSRRMNTELVSALHLEGLMALAGVISSEEEEE
;
A
#
# COMPACT_ATOMS: atom_id res chain seq x y z
N GLY A 1 -13.08 0.08 5.23
CA GLY A 1 -12.29 -0.66 4.22
C GLY A 1 -10.81 -0.24 4.13
N MET A 2 -10.51 1.05 4.28
CA MET A 2 -9.11 1.56 4.31
C MET A 2 -8.38 1.20 5.60
N ASP A 3 -9.12 0.94 6.68
CA ASP A 3 -8.69 0.41 7.97
C ASP A 3 -8.11 -1.02 7.90
N ILE A 4 -8.46 -1.78 6.86
CA ILE A 4 -8.01 -3.16 6.67
C ILE A 4 -6.68 -3.20 5.92
N VAL A 5 -5.60 -3.40 6.68
CA VAL A 5 -4.23 -3.46 6.18
C VAL A 5 -3.60 -4.82 6.50
N PRO A 6 -3.68 -5.81 5.60
CA PRO A 6 -3.18 -7.17 5.86
C PRO A 6 -1.65 -7.22 5.92
N MET A 7 -1.12 -7.95 6.90
CA MET A 7 0.31 -8.18 7.07
C MET A 7 0.76 -9.46 6.34
N HIS A 8 1.86 -9.35 5.61
CA HIS A 8 2.51 -10.47 4.96
C HIS A 8 3.57 -11.09 5.88
N ALA A 9 3.46 -12.40 6.07
CA ALA A 9 4.28 -13.14 7.04
C ALA A 9 5.70 -13.46 6.56
N LEU A 10 5.93 -13.61 5.25
CA LEU A 10 7.26 -13.94 4.72
C LEU A 10 7.95 -12.70 4.16
N THR A 11 8.36 -11.80 5.05
CA THR A 11 9.21 -10.67 4.71
C THR A 11 10.50 -10.74 5.49
N ILE A 12 11.64 -10.56 4.81
CA ILE A 12 12.95 -10.60 5.45
C ILE A 12 13.12 -9.35 6.31
N SER A 13 13.39 -9.58 7.60
CA SER A 13 13.59 -8.52 8.58
C SER A 13 14.67 -7.53 8.14
N GLY A 14 14.38 -6.23 8.24
CA GLY A 14 15.31 -5.15 7.93
C GLY A 14 15.56 -4.86 6.45
N THR A 15 15.01 -5.63 5.51
CA THR A 15 15.29 -5.44 4.06
C THR A 15 14.09 -5.04 3.21
N GLY A 16 12.87 -5.23 3.71
CA GLY A 16 11.63 -5.07 2.93
C GLY A 16 11.45 -6.10 1.82
N THR A 17 12.26 -7.18 1.82
CA THR A 17 12.19 -8.22 0.80
C THR A 17 11.08 -9.19 1.11
N VAL A 18 10.00 -9.15 0.32
CA VAL A 18 8.89 -10.10 0.38
C VAL A 18 9.26 -11.39 -0.36
N LEU A 19 8.96 -12.53 0.25
CA LEU A 19 9.18 -13.88 -0.27
C LEU A 19 7.85 -14.55 -0.64
N PRO A 20 7.83 -15.42 -1.65
CA PRO A 20 6.59 -16.14 -2.02
C PRO A 20 6.19 -17.17 -0.95
N LEU A 21 4.90 -17.21 -0.62
CA LEU A 21 4.33 -18.19 0.32
C LEU A 21 4.49 -19.64 -0.15
N ASP A 22 4.60 -19.87 -1.46
CA ASP A 22 4.76 -21.20 -2.07
C ASP A 22 6.02 -21.94 -1.59
N VAL A 23 7.01 -21.22 -1.04
CA VAL A 23 8.18 -21.83 -0.40
C VAL A 23 7.76 -22.78 0.72
N LEU A 24 6.69 -22.46 1.46
CA LEU A 24 6.16 -23.31 2.52
C LEU A 24 5.57 -24.62 1.97
N GLY A 25 4.94 -24.56 0.80
CA GLY A 25 4.43 -25.74 0.09
C GLY A 25 5.54 -26.66 -0.44
N SER A 26 6.78 -26.16 -0.53
CA SER A 26 7.95 -26.88 -1.06
C SER A 26 8.96 -27.28 0.03
N GLY A 27 8.53 -27.35 1.29
CA GLY A 27 9.35 -27.81 2.41
C GLY A 27 10.04 -26.72 3.24
N GLY A 28 9.83 -25.44 2.91
CA GLY A 28 10.22 -24.34 3.78
C GLY A 28 9.37 -24.31 5.05
N ARG A 29 9.98 -24.01 6.20
CA ARG A 29 9.30 -24.00 7.50
C ARG A 29 9.49 -22.68 8.22
N ILE A 30 8.42 -22.14 8.78
CA ILE A 30 8.51 -21.02 9.73
C ILE A 30 8.75 -21.61 11.11
N ARG A 31 9.75 -21.12 11.82
CA ARG A 31 10.14 -21.65 13.14
C ARG A 31 10.37 -20.54 14.14
N LYS A 32 10.08 -20.81 15.41
CA LYS A 32 10.46 -19.98 16.55
C LYS A 32 11.94 -20.19 16.91
N ASP A 33 12.46 -19.31 17.75
CA ASP A 33 13.77 -19.46 18.40
C ASP A 33 13.89 -20.75 19.23
N SER A 34 12.76 -21.23 19.78
CA SER A 34 12.62 -22.52 20.45
C SER A 34 12.82 -23.73 19.53
N GLY A 35 12.82 -23.52 18.20
CA GLY A 35 12.84 -24.58 17.19
C GLY A 35 11.49 -25.21 16.89
N GLU A 36 10.40 -24.72 17.49
CA GLU A 36 9.03 -25.13 17.18
C GLU A 36 8.61 -24.62 15.80
N ASP A 37 7.99 -25.49 14.99
CA ASP A 37 7.42 -25.13 13.70
C ASP A 37 6.07 -24.43 13.92
N VAL A 38 5.90 -23.26 13.30
CA VAL A 38 4.70 -22.42 13.44
C VAL A 38 4.16 -21.99 12.08
N GLY A 39 3.00 -21.35 12.08
CA GLY A 39 2.35 -20.86 10.88
C GLY A 39 2.68 -19.40 10.55
N PRO A 40 2.22 -18.92 9.39
CA PRO A 40 2.32 -17.51 9.00
C PRO A 40 1.64 -16.54 9.99
N THR A 41 0.61 -17.00 10.71
CA THR A 41 -0.18 -16.16 11.62
C THR A 41 0.63 -15.66 12.81
N GLN A 42 1.58 -16.46 13.33
CA GLN A 42 2.47 -16.03 14.42
C GLN A 42 3.40 -14.89 13.98
N VAL A 43 3.93 -14.97 12.76
CA VAL A 43 4.76 -13.89 12.21
C VAL A 43 3.94 -12.63 12.01
N ALA A 44 2.72 -12.77 11.45
CA ALA A 44 1.79 -11.66 11.26
C ALA A 44 1.42 -10.97 12.59
N ALA A 45 1.40 -11.70 13.70
CA ALA A 45 1.20 -11.17 15.06
C ALA A 45 2.46 -10.50 15.66
N GLY A 46 3.57 -10.45 14.92
CA GLY A 46 4.82 -9.83 15.37
C GLY A 46 5.72 -10.74 16.22
N GLU A 47 5.43 -12.04 16.31
CA GLU A 47 6.31 -12.97 17.02
C GLU A 47 7.64 -13.16 16.25
N PRO A 48 8.80 -13.18 16.95
CA PRO A 48 10.09 -13.38 16.32
C PRO A 48 10.18 -14.80 15.73
N CYS A 49 10.30 -14.89 14.42
CA CYS A 49 10.33 -16.15 13.68
C CYS A 49 11.43 -16.14 12.61
N ILE A 50 11.86 -17.33 12.21
CA ILE A 50 12.79 -17.55 11.11
C ILE A 50 12.15 -18.42 10.03
N LEU A 51 12.61 -18.30 8.80
CA LEU A 51 12.32 -19.20 7.69
C LEU A 51 13.50 -20.15 7.50
N ASP A 52 13.24 -21.44 7.62
CA ASP A 52 14.20 -22.53 7.40
C ASP A 52 13.90 -23.22 6.06
N MET A 53 14.75 -22.96 5.07
CA MET A 53 14.67 -23.52 3.71
C MET A 53 15.66 -24.66 3.47
N ARG A 54 16.42 -25.06 4.47
CA ARG A 54 17.51 -26.06 4.33
C ARG A 54 17.01 -27.48 4.04
N SER A 55 15.72 -27.72 4.27
CA SER A 55 15.05 -29.01 4.04
C SER A 55 14.03 -28.95 2.91
N MET A 56 14.16 -27.98 2.00
CA MET A 56 13.31 -27.90 0.82
C MET A 56 13.43 -29.14 -0.06
N ASP A 57 12.36 -29.45 -0.78
CA ASP A 57 12.37 -30.52 -1.77
C ASP A 57 13.35 -30.17 -2.90
N LYS A 58 14.26 -31.11 -3.20
CA LYS A 58 15.25 -31.00 -4.28
C LYS A 58 14.58 -30.77 -5.64
N SER A 59 13.37 -31.28 -5.82
CA SER A 59 12.62 -31.07 -7.07
C SER A 59 12.21 -29.60 -7.28
N SER A 60 12.10 -28.83 -6.19
CA SER A 60 11.66 -27.43 -6.19
C SER A 60 12.80 -26.41 -6.20
N GLU A 61 14.06 -26.82 -5.99
CA GLU A 61 15.20 -25.89 -5.92
C GLU A 61 15.28 -24.99 -7.17
N GLY A 62 15.17 -25.58 -8.36
CA GLY A 62 15.18 -24.86 -9.63
C GLY A 62 14.08 -23.81 -9.78
N TRP A 63 12.91 -24.04 -9.16
CA TRP A 63 11.79 -23.09 -9.18
C TRP A 63 12.09 -21.84 -8.35
N PHE A 64 12.83 -21.98 -7.25
CA PHE A 64 13.11 -20.90 -6.32
C PHE A 64 14.50 -20.27 -6.50
N GLU A 65 15.32 -20.68 -7.45
CA GLU A 65 16.69 -20.12 -7.63
C GLU A 65 16.71 -18.59 -7.71
N GLY A 66 15.72 -17.96 -8.37
CA GLY A 66 15.60 -16.50 -8.40
C GLY A 66 15.35 -15.89 -7.01
N THR A 67 14.51 -16.55 -6.19
CA THR A 67 14.27 -16.16 -4.79
C THR A 67 15.52 -16.38 -3.94
N ILE A 68 16.21 -17.50 -4.12
CA ILE A 68 17.46 -17.83 -3.41
C ILE A 68 18.55 -16.80 -3.71
N SER A 69 18.79 -16.51 -4.99
CA SER A 69 19.75 -15.47 -5.41
C SER A 69 19.38 -14.12 -4.82
N LYS A 70 18.10 -13.74 -4.86
CA LYS A 70 17.64 -12.46 -4.29
C LYS A 70 17.87 -12.38 -2.78
N ILE A 71 17.67 -13.47 -2.05
CA ILE A 71 17.97 -13.53 -0.61
C ILE A 71 19.48 -13.31 -0.42
N LEU A 72 20.32 -14.11 -1.08
CA LEU A 72 21.77 -14.03 -0.97
C LEU A 72 22.29 -12.62 -1.30
N ASP A 73 21.82 -12.02 -2.40
CA ASP A 73 22.26 -10.69 -2.84
C ASP A 73 21.84 -9.57 -1.87
N ARG A 74 20.69 -9.73 -1.19
CA ARG A 74 20.15 -8.70 -0.28
C ARG A 74 20.62 -8.85 1.16
N THR A 75 20.92 -10.06 1.61
CA THR A 75 21.23 -10.34 3.02
C THR A 75 22.62 -10.92 3.24
N GLY A 76 23.23 -11.51 2.20
CA GLY A 76 24.45 -12.31 2.31
C GLY A 76 24.22 -13.71 2.89
N LEU A 77 22.97 -14.12 3.15
CA LEU A 77 22.65 -15.41 3.76
C LEU A 77 22.38 -16.47 2.69
N ASP A 78 23.06 -17.62 2.79
CA ASP A 78 22.78 -18.77 1.94
C ASP A 78 21.70 -19.65 2.58
N VAL A 79 20.51 -19.67 1.97
CA VAL A 79 19.34 -20.40 2.48
C VAL A 79 19.54 -21.93 2.55
N ARG A 80 20.56 -22.45 1.87
CA ARG A 80 20.92 -23.87 1.89
C ARG A 80 21.62 -24.27 3.19
N THR A 81 22.24 -23.30 3.88
CA THR A 81 23.00 -23.54 5.12
C THR A 81 22.47 -22.74 6.31
N GLU A 82 21.85 -21.60 6.06
CA GLU A 82 21.42 -20.62 7.05
C GLU A 82 19.90 -20.45 7.06
N VAL A 83 19.40 -19.77 8.10
CA VAL A 83 17.98 -19.46 8.27
C VAL A 83 17.76 -17.96 8.10
N ILE A 84 16.57 -17.59 7.63
CA ILE A 84 16.27 -16.19 7.27
C ILE A 84 15.37 -15.56 8.32
N PRO A 85 15.74 -14.43 8.94
CA PRO A 85 14.89 -13.76 9.92
C PRO A 85 13.67 -13.14 9.26
N LEU A 86 12.49 -13.39 9.82
CA LEU A 86 11.22 -12.86 9.33
C LEU A 86 10.73 -11.69 10.18
N ALA A 87 10.00 -10.78 9.54
CA ALA A 87 9.20 -9.75 10.19
C ALA A 87 7.90 -9.54 9.40
N PRO A 88 6.77 -9.24 10.04
CA PRO A 88 5.55 -8.90 9.31
C PRO A 88 5.71 -7.55 8.59
N MET A 89 5.11 -7.43 7.41
CA MET A 89 5.08 -6.17 6.67
C MET A 89 3.82 -6.06 5.82
N THR A 90 3.25 -4.86 5.73
CA THR A 90 2.18 -4.56 4.76
C THR A 90 2.73 -4.60 3.34
N VAL A 91 2.10 -5.41 2.47
CA VAL A 91 2.52 -5.54 1.05
C VAL A 91 1.43 -5.15 0.06
N ALA A 92 0.19 -5.07 0.52
CA ALA A 92 -0.97 -4.67 -0.26
C ALA A 92 -2.01 -4.04 0.65
N THR A 93 -2.78 -3.10 0.11
CA THR A 93 -3.99 -2.54 0.72
C THR A 93 -5.20 -3.20 0.08
N ILE A 94 -6.24 -3.49 0.87
CA ILE A 94 -7.54 -3.96 0.36
C ILE A 94 -8.48 -2.79 0.09
N GLY A 95 -8.32 -1.70 0.87
CA GLY A 95 -9.06 -0.46 0.67
C GLY A 95 -8.77 0.22 -0.66
N GLY A 96 -9.63 1.17 -1.01
CA GLY A 96 -9.58 1.91 -2.26
C GLY A 96 -10.89 2.68 -2.48
N ILE A 97 -11.08 3.16 -3.70
CA ILE A 97 -12.31 3.84 -4.12
C ILE A 97 -13.45 2.80 -4.16
N PRO A 98 -14.53 2.95 -3.38
CA PRO A 98 -15.66 2.03 -3.45
C PRO A 98 -16.22 1.95 -4.87
N VAL A 99 -16.39 0.74 -5.40
CA VAL A 99 -16.96 0.52 -6.73
C VAL A 99 -18.08 -0.49 -6.73
N ASP A 100 -18.97 -0.38 -7.72
CA ASP A 100 -19.91 -1.44 -8.04
C ASP A 100 -19.35 -2.49 -9.02
N GLY A 101 -20.18 -3.46 -9.42
CA GLY A 101 -19.79 -4.52 -10.36
C GLY A 101 -19.42 -4.06 -11.77
N HIS A 102 -19.60 -2.77 -12.10
CA HIS A 102 -19.18 -2.17 -13.36
C HIS A 102 -17.87 -1.37 -13.22
N GLY A 103 -17.30 -1.29 -12.01
CA GLY A 103 -16.13 -0.47 -11.71
C GLY A 103 -16.45 1.03 -11.55
N ARG A 104 -17.72 1.40 -11.42
CA ARG A 104 -18.14 2.81 -11.24
C ARG A 104 -17.85 3.22 -9.81
N ALA A 105 -17.22 4.37 -9.59
CA ALA A 105 -16.97 4.88 -8.25
C ALA A 105 -18.30 5.27 -7.57
N VAL A 106 -18.64 4.61 -6.46
CA VAL A 106 -19.92 4.77 -5.75
C VAL A 106 -19.79 5.58 -4.46
N PHE A 107 -20.90 6.21 -4.05
CA PHE A 107 -21.07 6.87 -2.76
C PHE A 107 -22.50 6.64 -2.25
N GLU A 108 -22.83 7.14 -1.04
CA GLU A 108 -24.10 6.85 -0.35
C GLU A 108 -24.39 5.35 -0.27
N SER A 109 -23.42 4.58 0.22
CA SER A 109 -23.51 3.12 0.39
C SER A 109 -23.92 2.39 -0.89
N GLY A 110 -23.44 2.85 -2.05
CA GLY A 110 -23.69 2.23 -3.34
C GLY A 110 -24.96 2.71 -4.06
N LYS A 111 -25.72 3.65 -3.49
CA LYS A 111 -26.95 4.17 -4.11
C LYS A 111 -26.67 5.13 -5.26
N MET A 112 -25.57 5.88 -5.16
CA MET A 112 -25.16 6.84 -6.17
C MET A 112 -23.75 6.55 -6.65
N TRP A 113 -23.39 7.14 -7.79
CA TRP A 113 -22.05 7.02 -8.35
C TRP A 113 -21.58 8.32 -8.97
N TYR A 114 -20.27 8.56 -8.89
CA TYR A 114 -19.62 9.70 -9.51
C TYR A 114 -19.59 9.48 -11.02
N THR A 115 -20.51 10.13 -11.72
CA THR A 115 -20.74 9.88 -13.15
C THR A 115 -19.47 10.15 -13.96
N GLY A 116 -19.00 9.14 -14.69
CA GLY A 116 -17.77 9.17 -15.49
C GLY A 116 -16.49 8.81 -14.73
N LEU A 117 -16.56 8.55 -13.42
CA LEU A 117 -15.41 8.10 -12.62
C LEU A 117 -15.45 6.60 -12.40
N TYR A 118 -14.35 5.94 -12.74
CA TYR A 118 -14.16 4.50 -12.60
C TYR A 118 -12.88 4.21 -11.84
N ALA A 119 -12.84 3.09 -11.11
CA ALA A 119 -11.65 2.57 -10.46
C ALA A 119 -11.55 1.06 -10.71
N ALA A 120 -10.33 0.54 -10.70
CA ALA A 120 -10.05 -0.87 -10.96
C ALA A 120 -8.75 -1.31 -10.28
N GLY A 121 -8.62 -2.61 -10.06
CA GLY A 121 -7.49 -3.22 -9.39
C GLY A 121 -7.29 -2.65 -8.00
N ARG A 122 -6.03 -2.53 -7.60
CA ARG A 122 -5.62 -2.04 -6.26
C ARG A 122 -6.01 -0.60 -5.92
N SER A 123 -6.57 0.18 -6.84
CA SER A 123 -7.14 1.50 -6.52
C SER A 123 -8.62 1.45 -6.16
N ALA A 124 -9.29 0.31 -6.38
CA ALA A 124 -10.69 0.11 -6.13
C ALA A 124 -10.91 -0.73 -4.86
N TYR A 125 -12.01 -0.45 -4.17
CA TYR A 125 -12.56 -1.30 -3.12
C TYR A 125 -13.79 -2.02 -3.66
N THR A 126 -13.59 -3.29 -4.04
CA THR A 126 -14.64 -4.18 -4.57
C THR A 126 -15.37 -4.95 -3.47
N GLY A 127 -14.79 -5.01 -2.27
CA GLY A 127 -15.24 -5.87 -1.17
C GLY A 127 -14.88 -7.35 -1.32
N MET A 128 -14.23 -7.78 -2.41
CA MET A 128 -13.98 -9.20 -2.69
C MET A 128 -13.02 -9.87 -1.68
N HIS A 129 -12.05 -9.12 -1.15
CA HIS A 129 -10.99 -9.68 -0.31
C HIS A 129 -11.33 -9.75 1.18
N GLY A 130 -12.47 -9.19 1.62
CA GLY A 130 -12.80 -9.08 3.03
C GLY A 130 -11.64 -8.50 3.84
N ASN A 131 -11.11 -9.29 4.79
CA ASN A 131 -10.04 -8.84 5.70
C ASN A 131 -8.62 -9.16 5.22
N SER A 132 -8.44 -10.05 4.24
CA SER A 132 -7.12 -10.42 3.72
C SER A 132 -7.23 -11.04 2.32
N PRO A 133 -6.45 -10.56 1.33
CA PRO A 133 -6.50 -11.12 -0.01
C PRO A 133 -5.91 -12.53 -0.02
N LEU A 134 -6.56 -13.44 -0.75
CA LEU A 134 -5.97 -14.74 -1.02
C LEU A 134 -4.80 -14.60 -2.00
N PRO A 135 -3.68 -15.32 -1.79
CA PRO A 135 -2.56 -15.30 -2.73
C PRO A 135 -3.00 -15.61 -4.16
N GLY A 136 -2.51 -14.82 -5.12
CA GLY A 136 -2.88 -14.91 -6.53
C GLY A 136 -4.14 -14.12 -6.93
N ASN A 137 -5.06 -13.84 -5.99
CA ASN A 137 -6.29 -13.12 -6.32
C ASN A 137 -6.06 -11.63 -6.60
N LEU A 138 -5.00 -11.02 -6.08
CA LEU A 138 -4.69 -9.60 -6.34
C LEU A 138 -4.43 -9.34 -7.84
N MET A 139 -3.62 -10.18 -8.49
CA MET A 139 -3.37 -10.05 -9.93
C MET A 139 -4.62 -10.38 -10.75
N LEU A 140 -5.40 -11.37 -10.31
CA LEU A 140 -6.65 -11.71 -10.97
C LEU A 140 -7.66 -10.55 -10.91
N GLU A 141 -7.78 -9.89 -9.75
CA GLU A 141 -8.62 -8.71 -9.57
C GLU A 141 -8.17 -7.58 -10.51
N ASP A 142 -6.88 -7.25 -10.53
CA ASP A 142 -6.32 -6.21 -11.42
C ASP A 142 -6.76 -6.43 -12.89
N ILE A 143 -6.68 -7.67 -13.38
CA ILE A 143 -7.05 -8.02 -14.76
C ILE A 143 -8.57 -7.97 -14.97
N VAL A 144 -9.35 -8.61 -14.09
CA VAL A 144 -10.81 -8.76 -14.24
C VAL A 144 -11.52 -7.43 -14.08
N THR A 145 -11.18 -6.67 -13.03
CA THR A 145 -11.78 -5.36 -12.78
C THR A 145 -11.29 -4.33 -13.79
N GLY A 146 -10.03 -4.39 -14.23
CA GLY A 146 -9.52 -3.55 -15.31
C GLY A 146 -10.28 -3.74 -16.62
N ALA A 147 -10.52 -4.99 -17.01
CA ALA A 147 -11.32 -5.30 -18.20
C ALA A 147 -12.77 -4.80 -18.07
N THR A 148 -13.37 -4.99 -16.88
CA THR A 148 -14.76 -4.60 -16.61
C THR A 148 -14.93 -3.09 -16.58
N ALA A 149 -14.14 -2.38 -15.78
CA ALA A 149 -14.17 -0.92 -15.67
C ALA A 149 -13.84 -0.27 -17.02
N GLY A 150 -12.82 -0.77 -17.73
CA GLY A 150 -12.44 -0.25 -19.04
C GLY A 150 -13.56 -0.38 -20.09
N LYS A 151 -14.25 -1.53 -20.13
CA LYS A 151 -15.40 -1.72 -21.03
C LYS A 151 -16.53 -0.74 -20.72
N ASN A 152 -16.94 -0.63 -19.46
CA ASN A 152 -18.04 0.25 -19.05
C ASN A 152 -17.68 1.73 -19.23
N ALA A 153 -16.43 2.12 -18.96
CA ALA A 153 -15.93 3.47 -19.20
C ALA A 153 -15.94 3.82 -20.69
N ALA A 154 -15.57 2.89 -21.58
CA ALA A 154 -15.61 3.09 -23.02
C ALA A 154 -17.05 3.27 -23.55
N GLU A 155 -17.99 2.44 -23.08
CA GLU A 155 -19.42 2.56 -23.42
C GLU A 155 -20.01 3.88 -22.93
N TRP A 156 -19.65 4.32 -21.72
CA TRP A 156 -20.06 5.61 -21.18
C TRP A 156 -19.48 6.78 -21.99
N ALA A 157 -18.17 6.75 -22.27
CA ALA A 157 -17.48 7.79 -23.01
C ALA A 157 -18.02 7.97 -24.44
N ALA A 158 -18.40 6.88 -25.11
CA ALA A 158 -18.98 6.92 -26.46
C ALA A 158 -20.32 7.67 -26.54
N ASN A 159 -21.06 7.73 -25.43
CA ASN A 159 -22.37 8.39 -25.34
C ASN A 159 -22.33 9.72 -24.57
N SER A 160 -21.16 10.07 -24.04
CA SER A 160 -20.98 11.28 -23.23
C SER A 160 -20.59 12.47 -24.09
N HIS A 161 -21.15 13.62 -23.75
CA HIS A 161 -20.86 14.88 -24.44
C HIS A 161 -19.89 15.71 -23.61
N PHE A 162 -19.09 16.54 -24.29
CA PHE A 162 -18.18 17.46 -23.61
C PHE A 162 -18.97 18.43 -22.72
N GLY A 163 -18.69 18.41 -21.41
CA GLY A 163 -19.39 19.19 -20.39
C GLY A 163 -19.00 20.67 -20.29
N GLY A 164 -18.07 21.15 -21.12
CA GLY A 164 -17.55 22.52 -21.10
C GLY A 164 -16.15 22.64 -20.46
N SER A 165 -15.49 23.79 -20.68
CA SER A 165 -14.11 24.04 -20.21
C SER A 165 -14.02 24.82 -18.89
N THR A 166 -15.08 25.51 -18.46
CA THR A 166 -15.03 26.41 -17.30
C THR A 166 -14.48 25.73 -16.05
N ARG A 167 -15.04 24.57 -15.68
CA ARG A 167 -14.55 23.82 -14.51
C ARG A 167 -13.13 23.28 -14.72
N MET A 168 -12.75 22.95 -15.96
CA MET A 168 -11.38 22.52 -16.26
C MET A 168 -10.37 23.66 -16.04
N GLU A 169 -10.72 24.89 -16.41
CA GLU A 169 -9.90 26.08 -16.22
C GLU A 169 -9.75 26.46 -14.74
N GLU A 170 -10.84 26.35 -13.98
CA GLU A 170 -10.84 26.53 -12.52
C GLU A 170 -9.90 25.53 -11.83
N GLU A 171 -10.05 24.23 -12.14
CA GLU A 171 -9.21 23.17 -11.55
C GLU A 171 -7.74 23.28 -11.99
N LEU A 172 -7.48 23.68 -13.24
CA LEU A 172 -6.12 23.93 -13.72
C LEU A 172 -5.45 25.05 -12.91
N THR A 173 -6.19 26.14 -12.66
CA THR A 173 -5.70 27.27 -11.87
C THR A 173 -5.42 26.86 -10.43
N ALA A 174 -6.30 26.06 -9.83
CA ALA A 174 -6.12 25.51 -8.49
C ALA A 174 -4.89 24.59 -8.40
N ALA A 175 -4.72 23.68 -9.37
CA ALA A 175 -3.58 22.77 -9.43
C ALA A 175 -2.24 23.52 -9.62
N GLN A 176 -2.21 24.55 -10.46
CA GLN A 176 -1.04 25.41 -10.63
C GLN A 176 -0.70 26.16 -9.34
N SER A 177 -1.71 26.69 -8.65
CA SER A 177 -1.52 27.39 -7.38
C SER A 177 -0.99 26.46 -6.29
N ARG A 178 -1.50 25.23 -6.21
CA ARG A 178 -0.99 24.18 -5.30
C ARG A 178 0.46 23.81 -5.60
N VAL A 179 0.82 23.64 -6.87
CA VAL A 179 2.23 23.37 -7.23
C VAL A 179 3.12 24.55 -6.87
N GLU A 180 2.66 25.78 -7.10
CA GLU A 180 3.43 26.98 -6.77
C GLU A 180 3.64 27.13 -5.26
N SER A 181 2.65 26.82 -4.42
CA SER A 181 2.78 26.94 -2.96
C SER A 181 3.87 26.03 -2.39
N LEU A 182 4.18 24.90 -3.04
CA LEU A 182 5.26 24.00 -2.63
C LEU A 182 6.65 24.63 -2.80
N PHE A 183 6.81 25.63 -3.67
CA PHE A 183 8.06 26.39 -3.85
C PHE A 183 8.19 27.57 -2.87
N SER A 184 7.23 27.75 -1.97
CA SER A 184 7.32 28.79 -0.94
C SER A 184 8.44 28.51 0.07
N SER A 185 8.81 29.54 0.83
CA SER A 185 9.77 29.39 1.94
C SER A 185 9.14 28.81 3.21
N GLU A 186 7.82 28.65 3.24
CA GLU A 186 7.07 28.21 4.42
C GLU A 186 6.89 26.69 4.42
N GLY A 187 6.85 26.10 5.61
CA GLY A 187 6.63 24.67 5.81
C GLY A 187 7.88 23.80 5.87
N SER A 188 7.65 22.50 5.97
CA SER A 188 8.66 21.50 6.29
C SER A 188 9.30 20.91 5.02
N PRO A 189 10.63 20.71 4.98
CA PRO A 189 11.29 20.03 3.86
C PRO A 189 10.73 18.63 3.64
N VAL A 190 10.61 18.21 2.37
CA VAL A 190 10.08 16.90 1.95
C VAL A 190 10.67 15.74 2.75
N GLY A 191 12.00 15.72 2.95
CA GLY A 191 12.67 14.65 3.69
C GLY A 191 12.27 14.57 5.18
N HIS A 192 11.95 15.70 5.81
CA HIS A 192 11.46 15.73 7.18
C HIS A 192 10.05 15.14 7.24
N VAL A 193 9.14 15.61 6.38
CA VAL A 193 7.75 15.13 6.35
C VAL A 193 7.68 13.65 6.03
N ALA A 194 8.46 13.17 5.05
CA ALA A 194 8.53 11.74 4.73
C ALA A 194 8.95 10.88 5.93
N LYS A 195 9.99 11.31 6.66
CA LYS A 195 10.48 10.59 7.84
C LYS A 195 9.45 10.63 8.97
N ALA A 196 8.82 11.77 9.21
CA ALA A 196 7.83 11.94 10.25
C ALA A 196 6.58 11.09 9.98
N LEU A 197 6.03 11.14 8.76
CA LEU A 197 4.90 10.33 8.35
C LEU A 197 5.20 8.83 8.45
N SER A 198 6.35 8.39 7.95
CA SER A 198 6.76 6.99 8.07
C SER A 198 6.93 6.55 9.53
N SER A 199 7.50 7.41 10.38
CA SER A 199 7.64 7.11 11.81
C SER A 199 6.29 7.03 12.52
N ALA A 200 5.34 7.91 12.17
CA ALA A 200 4.00 7.90 12.72
C ALA A 200 3.25 6.62 12.31
N MET A 201 3.22 6.29 11.02
CA MET A 201 2.50 5.10 10.54
C MET A 201 3.06 3.79 11.11
N ARG A 202 4.36 3.71 11.41
CA ARG A 202 4.95 2.54 12.07
C ARG A 202 4.41 2.25 13.47
N ILE A 203 3.76 3.21 14.12
CA ILE A 203 3.11 3.01 15.43
C ILE A 203 1.94 2.03 15.29
N ILE A 204 1.26 2.05 14.14
CA ILE A 204 0.07 1.22 13.88
C ILE A 204 0.37 0.00 13.00
N ASP A 205 1.64 -0.29 12.70
CA ASP A 205 2.06 -1.49 11.96
C ASP A 205 1.73 -2.76 12.79
N GLY A 206 0.57 -3.35 12.53
CA GLY A 206 0.09 -4.54 13.24
C GLY A 206 -0.51 -4.27 14.63
N ASN A 207 -0.64 -3.01 15.04
CA ASN A 207 -1.27 -2.63 16.31
C ASN A 207 -2.23 -1.44 16.13
N ASN A 208 -3.53 -1.71 16.03
CA ASN A 208 -4.55 -0.70 15.76
C ASN A 208 -5.34 -0.32 17.03
N ASP A 209 -4.68 -0.22 18.19
CA ASP A 209 -5.36 0.26 19.39
C ASP A 209 -5.74 1.74 19.26
N GLN A 210 -6.83 2.14 19.92
CA GLN A 210 -7.37 3.51 19.84
C GLN A 210 -6.36 4.59 20.25
N SER A 211 -5.49 4.29 21.23
CA SER A 211 -4.49 5.25 21.69
C SER A 211 -3.41 5.50 20.65
N SER A 212 -2.98 4.44 19.96
CA SER A 212 -2.02 4.46 18.87
C SER A 212 -2.59 5.22 17.65
N LEU A 213 -3.84 4.95 17.26
CA LEU A 213 -4.52 5.66 16.17
C LEU A 213 -4.63 7.17 16.46
N ALA A 214 -5.00 7.54 17.69
CA ALA A 214 -5.08 8.95 18.09
C ALA A 214 -3.73 9.68 18.01
N VAL A 215 -2.63 9.03 18.39
CA VAL A 215 -1.27 9.58 18.28
C VAL A 215 -0.87 9.79 16.81
N VAL A 216 -1.19 8.83 15.94
CA VAL A 216 -0.93 8.94 14.50
C VAL A 216 -1.74 10.08 13.89
N GLN A 217 -3.03 10.18 14.21
CA GLN A 217 -3.89 11.25 13.73
C GLN A 217 -3.40 12.64 14.14
N ALA A 218 -2.99 12.79 15.41
CA ALA A 218 -2.42 14.04 15.91
C ALA A 218 -1.14 14.43 15.14
N SER A 219 -0.26 13.46 14.88
CA SER A 219 0.97 13.66 14.12
C SER A 219 0.68 14.07 12.66
N ILE A 220 -0.29 13.43 12.01
CA ILE A 220 -0.70 13.75 10.63
C ILE A 220 -1.29 15.15 10.56
N ASN A 221 -2.12 15.54 11.55
CA ASN A 221 -2.70 16.87 11.61
C ASN A 221 -1.62 17.95 11.80
N GLU A 222 -0.61 17.70 12.65
CA GLU A 222 0.54 18.59 12.82
C GLU A 222 1.32 18.76 11.50
N LEU A 223 1.63 17.65 10.81
CA LEU A 223 2.32 17.70 9.52
C LEU A 223 1.52 18.45 8.47
N SER A 224 0.21 18.20 8.39
CA SER A 224 -0.70 18.87 7.44
C SER A 224 -0.77 20.37 7.69
N ASN A 225 -0.84 20.78 8.95
CA ASN A 225 -0.85 22.20 9.34
C ASN A 225 0.50 22.89 9.08
N SER A 226 1.61 22.16 9.23
CA SER A 226 2.94 22.71 8.96
C SER A 226 3.21 22.94 7.48
N GLY A 227 2.54 22.19 6.59
CA GLY A 227 2.75 22.24 5.15
C GLY A 227 4.07 21.62 4.69
N ILE A 228 4.17 21.38 3.39
CA ILE A 228 5.36 20.82 2.75
C ILE A 228 5.99 21.88 1.84
N ARG A 229 7.31 21.94 1.82
CA ARG A 229 8.06 22.70 0.81
C ARG A 229 9.16 21.90 0.15
N VAL A 230 9.42 22.23 -1.10
CA VAL A 230 10.60 21.77 -1.83
C VAL A 230 11.79 22.68 -1.56
N THR A 231 12.99 22.12 -1.66
CA THR A 231 14.26 22.84 -1.49
C THR A 231 15.01 23.00 -2.81
N ASP A 232 14.75 22.15 -3.81
CA ASP A 232 15.19 22.29 -5.19
C ASP A 232 14.31 23.30 -5.93
N PRO A 233 14.88 24.43 -6.40
CA PRO A 233 14.13 25.46 -7.14
C PRO A 233 13.82 25.07 -8.59
N SER A 234 14.37 23.96 -9.11
CA SER A 234 14.12 23.53 -10.48
C SER A 234 12.66 23.14 -10.69
N ARG A 235 12.08 23.55 -11.82
CA ARG A 235 10.74 23.08 -12.24
C ARG A 235 10.79 21.88 -13.19
N ARG A 236 11.98 21.49 -13.64
CA ARG A 236 12.18 20.42 -14.63
C ARG A 236 12.84 19.23 -13.97
N MET A 237 12.28 18.04 -14.18
CA MET A 237 12.78 16.79 -13.62
C MET A 237 13.03 16.86 -12.10
N ASN A 238 12.23 17.66 -11.39
CA ASN A 238 12.37 17.82 -9.95
C ASN A 238 11.69 16.63 -9.24
N THR A 239 12.51 15.67 -8.81
CA THR A 239 12.03 14.49 -8.09
C THR A 239 11.54 14.83 -6.68
N GLU A 240 12.07 15.88 -6.05
CA GLU A 240 11.61 16.34 -4.75
C GLU A 240 10.17 16.88 -4.83
N LEU A 241 9.83 17.62 -5.89
CA LEU A 241 8.46 18.07 -6.16
C LEU A 241 7.49 16.89 -6.34
N VAL A 242 7.90 15.86 -7.08
CA VAL A 242 7.10 14.64 -7.23
C VAL A 242 6.89 13.97 -5.87
N SER A 243 7.94 13.85 -5.05
CA SER A 243 7.83 13.33 -3.69
C SER A 243 6.91 14.17 -2.80
N ALA A 244 6.95 15.50 -2.91
CA ALA A 244 6.06 16.38 -2.16
C ALA A 244 4.58 16.11 -2.50
N LEU A 245 4.24 16.04 -3.79
CA LEU A 245 2.87 15.76 -4.25
C LEU A 245 2.40 14.37 -3.80
N HIS A 246 3.29 13.37 -3.83
CA HIS A 246 2.99 12.03 -3.29
C HIS A 246 2.76 12.07 -1.78
N LEU A 247 3.56 12.82 -1.02
CA LEU A 247 3.39 12.95 0.43
C LEU A 247 2.07 13.60 0.80
N GLU A 248 1.60 14.62 0.06
CA GLU A 248 0.27 15.19 0.28
C GLU A 248 -0.83 14.13 0.14
N GLY A 249 -0.75 13.30 -0.91
CA GLY A 249 -1.69 12.18 -1.09
C GLY A 249 -1.56 11.12 0.01
N LEU A 250 -0.33 10.75 0.39
CA LEU A 250 -0.07 9.77 1.44
C LEU A 250 -0.54 10.25 2.82
N MET A 251 -0.44 11.54 3.14
CA MET A 251 -0.98 12.10 4.39
C MET A 251 -2.50 12.03 4.42
N ALA A 252 -3.17 12.32 3.29
CA ALA A 252 -4.63 12.18 3.20
C ALA A 252 -5.06 10.71 3.38
N LEU A 253 -4.38 9.78 2.73
CA LEU A 253 -4.65 8.35 2.90
C LEU A 253 -4.36 7.87 4.32
N ALA A 254 -3.24 8.29 4.89
CA ALA A 254 -2.87 7.98 6.27
C ALA A 254 -3.95 8.46 7.25
N GLY A 255 -4.48 9.67 7.06
CA GLY A 255 -5.57 10.20 7.88
C GLY A 255 -6.85 9.37 7.80
N VAL A 256 -7.18 8.83 6.62
CA VAL A 256 -8.34 7.92 6.46
C VAL A 256 -8.08 6.54 7.07
N ILE A 257 -6.84 6.04 7.02
CA ILE A 257 -6.46 4.77 7.65
C ILE A 257 -6.50 4.90 9.18
N SER A 258 -6.10 6.06 9.71
CA SER A 258 -6.05 6.31 11.16
C SER A 258 -7.36 6.86 11.76
N SER A 259 -8.34 7.21 10.94
CA SER A 259 -9.65 7.68 11.42
C SER A 259 -10.51 6.50 11.89
N GLU A 260 -11.21 6.67 13.01
CA GLU A 260 -12.25 5.72 13.44
C GLU A 260 -13.39 5.74 12.41
N GLU A 261 -13.77 4.58 11.86
CA GLU A 261 -15.07 4.44 11.21
C GLU A 261 -16.12 4.50 12.33
N GLU A 262 -16.89 5.60 12.41
CA GLU A 262 -18.20 5.56 13.05
C GLU A 262 -19.04 4.57 12.24
N GLU A 263 -19.24 3.36 12.76
CA GLU A 263 -20.19 2.39 12.21
C GLU A 263 -21.60 3.03 12.21
N GLU A 264 -22.04 3.53 11.06
CA GLU A 264 -23.46 3.81 10.76
C GLU A 264 -24.21 2.56 10.30
#